data_AF-A0A2G6PLZ2-F1
#
_entry.id   AF-A0A2G6PLZ2-F1
#
_cell.length_a   1.000
_cell.length_b   1.000
_cell.length_c   1.000
_cell.angle_alpha   90.00
_cell.angle_beta   90.00
_cell.angle_gamma   90.00
#
_symmetry.space_group_name_H-M   'P 1'
#
loop_
_entity.id
_entity.type
_entity.pdbx_description
1 polymer ?
#
loop_
_entity_poly.entity_id
_entity_poly.type
_entity_poly.pdbx_seq_one_letter_code
_entity_poly.pdbx_strand_id
1 'polypeptide(L)'
;MNLNKNNNIKINAQVADIFADEDLVLIKKLTLGKPLYVNDFDDTLYSRRMPLKDEGIKNNRGIDGYYYIIAIYSGLIHNNYKEKITDKIREKVKKLSDKEKIEALEKYVKKYYGRSNGKNILGHIGNIDNFVIKKPNLTSVIITAGIDTLQKLKLQYSGMFEVPTIIVESGKEKVKALINYIINNLGYIPSEITINEDKPEFFIKYGKVLTEILGIKINVNTIKINKEKNIAEIVKIYYFFKK
;
A
#
# COMPACT_ATOMS: atom_id res chain seq x y z
N MET A 1 -28.78 -26.59 16.78
CA MET A 1 -28.28 -25.22 17.03
C MET A 1 -26.96 -25.29 17.80
N ASN A 2 -25.80 -25.17 17.15
CA ASN A 2 -24.50 -25.09 17.85
C ASN A 2 -23.43 -24.30 17.06
N LEU A 3 -23.86 -23.32 16.26
CA LEU A 3 -22.99 -22.50 15.39
C LEU A 3 -22.55 -21.16 16.02
N ASN A 4 -23.00 -20.81 17.23
CA ASN A 4 -22.77 -19.47 17.80
C ASN A 4 -21.53 -19.32 18.68
N LYS A 5 -21.05 -20.37 19.37
CA LYS A 5 -19.88 -20.21 20.27
C LYS A 5 -18.57 -20.09 19.49
N ASN A 6 -18.33 -20.95 18.51
CA ASN A 6 -17.07 -20.96 17.75
C ASN A 6 -16.89 -19.71 16.86
N ASN A 7 -17.99 -19.17 16.30
CA ASN A 7 -17.94 -17.94 15.53
C ASN A 7 -17.64 -16.72 16.41
N ASN A 8 -18.25 -16.63 17.61
CA ASN A 8 -17.98 -15.54 18.55
C ASN A 8 -16.54 -15.58 19.07
N ILE A 9 -15.99 -16.76 19.37
CA ILE A 9 -14.59 -16.90 19.80
C ILE A 9 -13.63 -16.44 18.71
N LYS A 10 -13.89 -16.82 17.44
CA LYS A 10 -13.05 -16.43 16.30
C LYS A 10 -13.10 -14.92 16.02
N ILE A 11 -14.29 -14.30 16.13
CA ILE A 11 -14.45 -12.85 15.98
C ILE A 11 -13.72 -12.12 17.12
N ASN A 12 -13.88 -12.55 18.37
CA ASN A 12 -13.19 -11.93 19.50
C ASN A 12 -11.67 -11.98 19.38
N ALA A 13 -11.11 -13.12 18.93
CA ALA A 13 -9.68 -13.23 18.66
C ALA A 13 -9.23 -12.29 17.52
N GLN A 14 -10.02 -12.16 16.46
CA GLN A 14 -9.72 -11.24 15.36
C GLN A 14 -9.87 -9.76 15.74
N VAL A 15 -10.76 -9.43 16.68
CA VAL A 15 -10.90 -8.08 17.24
C VAL A 15 -9.65 -7.74 18.03
N ALA A 16 -9.24 -8.60 18.98
CA ALA A 16 -8.02 -8.40 19.77
C ALA A 16 -6.74 -8.35 18.92
N ASP A 17 -6.74 -9.03 17.76
CA ASP A 17 -5.64 -8.98 16.79
C ASP A 17 -5.41 -7.56 16.22
N ILE A 18 -6.47 -6.76 16.06
CA ILE A 18 -6.42 -5.51 15.26
C ILE A 18 -6.89 -4.24 15.99
N PHE A 19 -7.67 -4.35 17.07
CA PHE A 19 -8.16 -3.24 17.88
C PHE A 19 -7.62 -3.35 19.32
N ALA A 20 -7.16 -2.24 19.88
CA ALA A 20 -7.03 -2.08 21.32
C ALA A 20 -8.41 -1.78 21.94
N ASP A 21 -8.59 -2.06 23.23
CA ASP A 21 -9.85 -1.78 23.93
C ASP A 21 -10.21 -0.28 23.88
N GLU A 22 -9.20 0.59 23.96
CA GLU A 22 -9.35 2.04 23.85
C GLU A 22 -9.87 2.46 22.46
N ASP A 23 -9.46 1.78 21.39
CA ASP A 23 -9.93 2.04 20.03
C ASP A 23 -11.46 1.85 19.94
N LEU A 24 -11.97 0.81 20.57
CA LEU A 24 -13.41 0.50 20.55
C LEU A 24 -14.24 1.56 21.28
N VAL A 25 -13.68 2.16 22.33
CA VAL A 25 -14.32 3.28 23.05
C VAL A 25 -14.30 4.54 22.20
N LEU A 26 -13.20 4.83 21.51
CA LEU A 26 -13.06 5.99 20.64
C LEU A 26 -13.99 5.91 19.43
N ILE A 27 -14.04 4.76 18.75
CA ILE A 27 -14.91 4.53 17.59
C ILE A 27 -16.38 4.83 17.93
N LYS A 28 -16.86 4.43 19.11
CA LYS A 28 -18.25 4.69 19.54
C LYS A 28 -18.60 6.18 19.68
N LYS A 29 -17.60 7.06 19.81
CA LYS A 29 -17.79 8.51 19.94
C LYS A 29 -17.74 9.24 18.59
N LEU A 30 -17.26 8.57 17.53
CA LEU A 30 -17.12 9.17 16.21
C LEU A 30 -18.46 9.20 15.48
N THR A 31 -18.69 10.27 14.71
CA THR A 31 -19.85 10.39 13.82
C THR A 31 -19.55 9.80 12.44
N LEU A 32 -20.58 9.48 11.67
CA LEU A 32 -20.43 9.10 10.27
C LEU A 32 -20.02 10.32 9.42
N GLY A 33 -19.14 10.11 8.45
CA GLY A 33 -18.67 11.14 7.53
C GLY A 33 -18.60 10.68 6.09
N LYS A 34 -17.70 11.29 5.29
CA LYS A 34 -17.58 11.03 3.85
C LYS A 34 -17.00 9.64 3.55
N PRO A 35 -17.24 9.07 2.35
CA PRO A 35 -16.58 7.84 1.91
C PRO A 35 -15.04 7.96 1.90
N LEU A 36 -14.36 6.85 2.17
CA LEU A 36 -12.90 6.73 2.18
C LEU A 36 -12.41 5.74 1.10
N TYR A 37 -11.43 6.17 0.34
CA TYR A 37 -10.69 5.34 -0.63
C TYR A 37 -9.31 5.04 -0.09
N VAL A 38 -9.06 3.76 0.18
CA VAL A 38 -7.78 3.25 0.64
C VAL A 38 -7.09 2.61 -0.55
N ASN A 39 -5.87 3.01 -0.83
CA ASN A 39 -5.13 2.47 -1.96
C ASN A 39 -3.76 1.98 -1.49
N ASP A 40 -3.35 0.79 -1.94
CA ASP A 40 -1.92 0.50 -1.97
C ASP A 40 -1.25 1.30 -3.07
N PHE A 41 0.05 1.51 -2.94
CA PHE A 41 0.88 2.24 -3.90
C PHE A 41 1.64 1.30 -4.85
N ASP A 42 2.23 0.23 -4.31
CA ASP A 42 3.01 -0.72 -5.10
C ASP A 42 2.09 -1.66 -5.90
N ASP A 43 2.46 -1.95 -7.14
CA ASP A 43 1.70 -2.85 -8.04
C ASP A 43 0.20 -2.52 -8.24
N THR A 44 -0.23 -1.29 -7.94
CA THR A 44 -1.62 -0.82 -8.10
C THR A 44 -1.76 0.31 -9.13
N LEU A 45 -2.92 0.99 -9.06
CA LEU A 45 -3.34 2.18 -9.82
C LEU A 45 -2.22 3.23 -10.03
N TYR A 46 -1.24 3.32 -9.14
CA TYR A 46 -0.24 4.39 -9.15
C TYR A 46 1.14 3.97 -9.69
N SER A 47 1.40 2.68 -9.85
CA SER A 47 2.67 2.18 -10.35
C SER A 47 2.66 2.17 -11.88
N ARG A 48 3.27 3.18 -12.51
CA ARG A 48 3.29 3.31 -13.99
C ARG A 48 4.14 2.28 -14.71
N ARG A 49 5.12 1.71 -14.01
CA ARG A 49 6.17 0.84 -14.51
C ARG A 49 6.85 0.30 -13.27
N MET A 50 6.30 -0.73 -12.63
CA MET A 50 7.23 -1.57 -11.89
C MET A 50 8.26 -2.06 -12.91
N PRO A 51 9.54 -2.20 -12.54
CA PRO A 51 10.52 -2.92 -13.33
C PRO A 51 10.14 -4.41 -13.35
N LEU A 52 8.99 -4.74 -13.92
CA LEU A 52 8.50 -6.11 -14.14
C LEU A 52 9.35 -6.84 -15.18
N LYS A 53 10.33 -6.17 -15.78
CA LYS A 53 11.36 -6.77 -16.63
C LYS A 53 12.69 -7.03 -15.91
N ASP A 54 12.85 -6.53 -14.69
CA ASP A 54 14.10 -6.58 -13.93
C ASP A 54 14.01 -7.76 -12.95
N GLU A 55 14.37 -8.96 -13.44
CA GLU A 55 14.23 -10.23 -12.70
C GLU A 55 14.99 -10.21 -11.36
N GLY A 56 16.08 -9.45 -11.27
CA GLY A 56 16.85 -9.28 -10.04
C GLY A 56 16.05 -8.64 -8.92
N ILE A 57 15.24 -7.61 -9.22
CA ILE A 57 14.38 -6.95 -8.23
C ILE A 57 13.22 -7.87 -7.82
N LYS A 58 12.68 -8.68 -8.74
CA LYS A 58 11.63 -9.64 -8.39
C LYS A 58 12.11 -10.74 -7.44
N ASN A 59 13.35 -11.17 -7.62
CA ASN A 59 13.98 -12.24 -6.84
C ASN A 59 14.45 -11.77 -5.46
N ASN A 60 14.57 -10.45 -5.26
CA ASN A 60 14.98 -9.84 -4.00
C ASN A 60 13.84 -8.90 -3.54
N ARG A 61 12.86 -9.40 -2.75
CA ARG A 61 11.77 -8.57 -2.20
C ARG A 61 12.09 -8.08 -0.78
N GLY A 62 11.37 -7.06 -0.33
CA GLY A 62 11.53 -6.51 1.01
C GLY A 62 12.92 -5.92 1.22
N ILE A 63 13.54 -6.24 2.35
CA ILE A 63 14.87 -5.71 2.71
C ILE A 63 15.97 -6.09 1.72
N ASP A 64 15.88 -7.28 1.10
CA ASP A 64 16.86 -7.70 0.10
C ASP A 64 16.70 -6.92 -1.20
N GLY A 65 15.48 -6.58 -1.58
CA GLY A 65 15.24 -5.68 -2.72
C GLY A 65 15.84 -4.32 -2.51
N TYR A 66 15.73 -3.79 -1.29
CA TYR A 66 16.33 -2.53 -0.91
C TYR A 66 17.87 -2.57 -1.03
N TYR A 67 18.50 -3.59 -0.46
CA TYR A 67 19.96 -3.79 -0.60
C TYR A 67 20.37 -3.96 -2.06
N TYR A 68 19.59 -4.71 -2.85
CA TYR A 68 19.85 -4.93 -4.27
C TYR A 68 19.82 -3.63 -5.08
N ILE A 69 18.78 -2.81 -4.88
CA ILE A 69 18.66 -1.51 -5.53
C ILE A 69 19.88 -0.65 -5.20
N ILE A 70 20.25 -0.53 -3.92
CA ILE A 70 21.40 0.29 -3.55
C ILE A 70 22.68 -0.26 -4.18
N ALA A 71 22.89 -1.58 -4.12
CA ALA A 71 24.10 -2.20 -4.67
C ALA A 71 24.27 -1.93 -6.18
N ILE A 72 23.20 -1.99 -6.97
CA ILE A 72 23.26 -1.65 -8.40
C ILE A 72 23.57 -0.17 -8.60
N TYR A 73 22.80 0.72 -7.98
CA TYR A 73 22.83 2.14 -8.29
C TYR A 73 23.98 2.90 -7.60
N SER A 74 24.69 2.24 -6.67
CA SER A 74 26.00 2.65 -6.14
C SER A 74 27.19 2.02 -6.89
N GLY A 75 26.94 1.12 -7.85
CA GLY A 75 27.99 0.45 -8.64
C GLY A 75 28.71 -0.70 -7.93
N LEU A 76 28.22 -1.16 -6.77
CA LEU A 76 28.79 -2.29 -6.03
C LEU A 76 28.61 -3.63 -6.74
N ILE A 77 27.56 -3.76 -7.56
CA ILE A 77 27.36 -4.88 -8.48
C ILE A 77 27.02 -4.35 -9.86
N HIS A 78 27.47 -5.05 -10.89
CA HIS A 78 27.10 -4.74 -12.27
C HIS A 78 25.75 -5.38 -12.59
N ASN A 79 25.04 -4.80 -13.55
CA ASN A 79 23.63 -5.06 -13.87
C ASN A 79 23.37 -6.45 -14.49
N ASN A 80 23.80 -7.51 -13.80
CA ASN A 80 23.46 -8.88 -14.11
C ASN A 80 22.23 -9.24 -13.27
N TYR A 81 21.07 -9.02 -13.88
CA TYR A 81 19.71 -9.20 -13.36
C TYR A 81 19.35 -10.61 -12.83
N LYS A 82 20.35 -11.46 -12.54
CA LYS A 82 20.23 -12.83 -12.06
C LYS A 82 20.86 -13.05 -10.67
N GLU A 83 21.62 -12.09 -10.13
CA GLU A 83 22.26 -12.26 -8.82
C GLU A 83 21.26 -12.06 -7.66
N LYS A 84 21.25 -13.01 -6.71
CA LYS A 84 20.60 -12.82 -5.40
C LYS A 84 21.51 -11.98 -4.51
N ILE A 85 20.90 -11.22 -3.60
CA ILE A 85 21.68 -10.53 -2.56
C ILE A 85 22.35 -11.54 -1.64
N THR A 86 23.67 -11.41 -1.53
CA THR A 86 24.50 -12.21 -0.61
C THR A 86 24.85 -11.39 0.62
N ASP A 87 25.22 -12.04 1.72
CA ASP A 87 25.68 -11.35 2.93
C ASP A 87 26.88 -10.43 2.66
N LYS A 88 27.80 -10.85 1.78
CA LYS A 88 28.93 -10.03 1.35
C LYS A 88 28.48 -8.71 0.70
N ILE A 89 27.41 -8.73 -0.09
CA ILE A 89 26.87 -7.50 -0.71
C ILE A 89 26.13 -6.68 0.34
N ARG A 90 25.33 -7.30 1.23
CA ARG A 90 24.67 -6.59 2.33
C ARG A 90 25.68 -5.82 3.18
N GLU A 91 26.80 -6.45 3.53
CA GLU A 91 27.86 -5.81 4.31
C GLU A 91 28.55 -4.67 3.56
N LYS A 92 28.73 -4.78 2.23
CA LYS A 92 29.23 -3.66 1.43
C LYS A 92 28.25 -2.48 1.41
N VAL A 93 26.96 -2.74 1.26
CA VAL A 93 25.93 -1.69 1.28
C VAL A 93 25.82 -1.03 2.66
N LYS A 94 25.92 -1.80 3.75
CA LYS A 94 25.90 -1.25 5.12
C LYS A 94 27.04 -0.26 5.37
N LYS A 95 28.19 -0.45 4.72
CA LYS A 95 29.37 0.44 4.81
C LYS A 95 29.23 1.74 4.02
N LEU A 96 28.25 1.84 3.12
CA LEU A 96 27.95 3.11 2.44
C LEU A 96 27.41 4.13 3.44
N SER A 97 27.75 5.39 3.23
CA SER A 97 27.12 6.50 3.92
C SER A 97 25.62 6.58 3.59
N ASP A 98 24.83 7.18 4.47
CA ASP A 98 23.40 7.34 4.22
C ASP A 98 23.12 8.21 2.99
N LYS A 99 24.00 9.18 2.71
CA LYS A 99 23.97 9.98 1.49
C LYS A 99 24.10 9.11 0.23
N GLU A 100 25.08 8.21 0.18
CA GLU A 100 25.28 7.31 -0.96
C GLU A 100 24.10 6.35 -1.16
N LYS A 101 23.52 5.85 -0.06
CA LYS A 101 22.31 5.00 -0.12
C LYS A 101 21.13 5.78 -0.70
N ILE A 102 20.89 7.01 -0.22
CA ILE A 102 19.82 7.87 -0.72
C ILE A 102 20.02 8.19 -2.21
N GLU A 103 21.21 8.60 -2.63
CA GLU A 103 21.51 8.90 -4.03
C GLU A 103 21.29 7.67 -4.95
N ALA A 104 21.64 6.47 -4.48
CA ALA A 104 21.37 5.23 -5.21
C ALA A 104 19.85 4.97 -5.37
N LEU A 105 19.08 5.15 -4.29
CA LEU A 105 17.62 5.02 -4.33
C LEU A 105 16.97 6.08 -5.24
N GLU A 106 17.44 7.33 -5.20
CA GLU A 106 16.94 8.40 -6.07
C GLU A 106 17.21 8.11 -7.55
N LYS A 107 18.39 7.60 -7.91
CA LYS A 107 18.68 7.16 -9.28
C LYS A 107 17.72 6.08 -9.74
N TYR A 108 17.46 5.08 -8.89
CA TYR A 108 16.48 4.03 -9.15
C TYR A 108 15.07 4.59 -9.36
N VAL A 109 14.60 5.39 -8.40
CA VAL A 109 13.24 5.92 -8.43
C VAL A 109 13.06 6.88 -9.60
N LYS A 110 14.02 7.77 -9.88
CA LYS A 110 13.98 8.67 -11.04
C LYS A 110 13.88 7.91 -12.36
N LYS A 111 14.57 6.77 -12.49
CA LYS A 111 14.53 5.95 -13.69
C LYS A 111 13.16 5.31 -13.93
N TYR A 112 12.49 4.84 -12.89
CA TYR A 112 11.25 4.04 -13.03
C TYR A 112 9.96 4.81 -12.72
N TYR A 113 10.01 5.77 -11.80
CA TYR A 113 8.88 6.56 -11.32
C TYR A 113 8.98 8.04 -11.73
N GLY A 114 10.17 8.53 -12.09
CA GLY A 114 10.39 9.91 -12.50
C GLY A 114 9.62 10.30 -13.76
N ARG A 115 9.14 11.54 -13.80
CA ARG A 115 8.43 12.13 -14.94
C ARG A 115 9.39 12.30 -16.13
N SER A 116 9.11 11.62 -17.25
CA SER A 116 9.72 11.99 -18.54
C SER A 116 9.13 13.34 -18.99
N ASN A 117 9.95 14.39 -19.07
CA ASN A 117 9.70 15.63 -19.82
C ASN A 117 8.43 16.44 -19.47
N GLY A 118 8.18 16.76 -18.19
CA GLY A 118 7.29 17.87 -17.79
C GLY A 118 5.81 17.76 -18.19
N LYS A 119 5.39 16.70 -18.90
CA LYS A 119 3.99 16.45 -19.21
C LYS A 119 3.33 15.84 -18.00
N ASN A 120 2.22 16.43 -17.55
CA ASN A 120 1.35 15.86 -16.54
C ASN A 120 0.91 14.47 -16.98
N ILE A 121 1.52 13.44 -16.39
CA ILE A 121 1.22 12.04 -16.70
C ILE A 121 -0.10 11.59 -16.03
N LEU A 122 -0.98 12.52 -15.64
CA LEU A 122 -2.40 12.18 -15.52
C LEU A 122 -2.95 11.67 -16.87
N GLY A 123 -2.33 12.08 -18.00
CA GLY A 123 -2.76 11.69 -19.36
C GLY A 123 -2.40 10.28 -19.87
N HIS A 124 -1.61 9.48 -19.14
CA HIS A 124 -1.36 8.06 -19.52
C HIS A 124 -2.03 7.04 -18.59
N ILE A 125 -2.82 7.54 -17.64
CA ILE A 125 -3.71 6.72 -16.86
C ILE A 125 -5.12 7.03 -17.36
N GLY A 126 -5.42 6.55 -18.57
CA GLY A 126 -6.66 6.85 -19.30
C GLY A 126 -7.97 6.45 -18.60
N ASN A 127 -7.95 6.05 -17.33
CA ASN A 127 -9.14 5.74 -16.54
C ASN A 127 -9.04 6.02 -15.02
N ILE A 128 -7.92 6.50 -14.45
CA ILE A 128 -7.86 6.83 -13.00
C ILE A 128 -8.27 8.26 -12.69
N ASP A 129 -8.22 9.15 -13.69
CA ASP A 129 -8.89 10.45 -13.61
C ASP A 129 -10.40 10.29 -13.27
N ASN A 130 -11.00 9.13 -13.58
CA ASN A 130 -12.37 8.79 -13.19
C ASN A 130 -12.49 8.13 -11.80
N PHE A 131 -11.40 7.57 -11.24
CA PHE A 131 -11.46 6.75 -10.02
C PHE A 131 -11.10 7.49 -8.72
N VAL A 132 -10.14 8.43 -8.72
CA VAL A 132 -9.66 8.99 -7.44
C VAL A 132 -9.44 10.51 -7.44
N ILE A 133 -8.98 11.12 -8.54
CA ILE A 133 -8.33 12.44 -8.45
C ILE A 133 -9.27 13.63 -8.73
N LYS A 134 -10.43 13.42 -9.38
CA LYS A 134 -11.31 14.54 -9.82
C LYS A 134 -12.66 14.65 -9.11
N LYS A 135 -12.90 13.93 -8.00
CA LYS A 135 -14.12 14.14 -7.22
C LYS A 135 -13.78 14.96 -5.95
N PRO A 136 -14.14 16.26 -5.89
CA PRO A 136 -13.84 17.14 -4.75
C PRO A 136 -14.45 16.71 -3.40
N ASN A 137 -15.25 15.63 -3.39
CA ASN A 137 -15.91 15.09 -2.21
C ASN A 137 -15.34 13.73 -1.73
N LEU A 138 -14.25 13.23 -2.32
CA LEU A 138 -13.66 11.95 -1.92
C LEU A 138 -12.46 12.13 -0.99
N THR A 139 -12.47 11.39 0.13
CA THR A 139 -11.32 11.28 1.02
C THR A 139 -10.48 10.10 0.55
N SER A 140 -9.18 10.31 0.31
CA SER A 140 -8.26 9.26 -0.14
C SER A 140 -7.04 9.16 0.76
N VAL A 141 -6.59 7.93 0.99
CA VAL A 141 -5.34 7.62 1.71
C VAL A 141 -4.58 6.53 0.98
N ILE A 142 -3.26 6.63 1.01
CA ILE A 142 -2.36 5.56 0.59
C ILE A 142 -1.91 4.81 1.83
N ILE A 143 -2.08 3.49 1.85
CA ILE A 143 -1.54 2.63 2.91
C ILE A 143 -0.70 1.57 2.23
N THR A 144 0.61 1.70 2.33
CA THR A 144 1.56 0.82 1.64
C THR A 144 2.53 0.17 2.61
N ALA A 145 3.09 -0.98 2.22
CA ALA A 145 4.05 -1.72 3.03
C ALA A 145 5.45 -1.66 2.42
N GLY A 146 6.49 -1.58 3.23
CA GLY A 146 7.88 -1.70 2.80
C GLY A 146 8.80 -0.67 3.44
N ILE A 147 9.98 -0.49 2.83
CA ILE A 147 11.01 0.40 3.38
C ILE A 147 10.58 1.87 3.23
N ASP A 148 10.42 2.56 4.36
CA ASP A 148 9.94 3.94 4.47
C ASP A 148 10.62 4.90 3.48
N THR A 149 11.95 4.99 3.49
CA THR A 149 12.72 5.87 2.61
C THR A 149 12.43 5.60 1.13
N LEU A 150 12.32 4.32 0.73
CA LEU A 150 12.05 3.96 -0.66
C LEU A 150 10.61 4.32 -1.06
N GLN A 151 9.63 4.05 -0.20
CA GLN A 151 8.23 4.37 -0.50
C GLN A 151 8.01 5.90 -0.60
N LYS A 152 8.61 6.68 0.31
CA LYS A 152 8.60 8.15 0.26
C LYS A 152 9.16 8.69 -1.05
N LEU A 153 10.32 8.19 -1.47
CA LEU A 153 10.92 8.59 -2.75
C LEU A 153 10.00 8.24 -3.93
N LYS A 154 9.43 7.02 -3.97
CA LYS A 154 8.51 6.66 -5.06
C LYS A 154 7.30 7.60 -5.13
N LEU A 155 6.70 7.94 -4.00
CA LEU A 155 5.57 8.89 -3.92
C LEU A 155 5.96 10.28 -4.43
N GLN A 156 7.12 10.79 -4.00
CA GLN A 156 7.65 12.07 -4.44
C GLN A 156 7.83 12.12 -5.96
N TYR A 157 8.52 11.13 -6.54
CA TYR A 157 8.80 11.11 -7.97
C TYR A 157 7.57 10.79 -8.84
N SER A 158 6.59 10.06 -8.29
CA SER A 158 5.28 9.87 -8.91
C SER A 158 4.41 11.14 -8.88
N GLY A 159 4.76 12.14 -8.06
CA GLY A 159 3.99 13.36 -7.86
C GLY A 159 2.76 13.17 -6.99
N MET A 160 2.81 12.23 -6.04
CA MET A 160 1.72 11.87 -5.13
C MET A 160 2.01 12.27 -3.68
N PHE A 161 3.03 13.10 -3.45
CA PHE A 161 3.47 13.51 -2.11
C PHE A 161 2.40 14.28 -1.30
N GLU A 162 1.37 14.81 -1.96
CA GLU A 162 0.26 15.52 -1.32
C GLU A 162 -0.85 14.59 -0.83
N VAL A 163 -0.87 13.32 -1.26
CA VAL A 163 -1.87 12.35 -0.80
C VAL A 163 -1.48 11.85 0.59
N PRO A 164 -2.39 11.88 1.59
CA PRO A 164 -2.14 11.28 2.90
C PRO A 164 -1.63 9.85 2.74
N THR A 165 -0.46 9.56 3.28
CA THR A 165 0.24 8.29 3.10
C THR A 165 0.68 7.72 4.44
N ILE A 166 0.40 6.44 4.66
CA ILE A 166 0.89 5.66 5.78
C ILE A 166 1.76 4.53 5.22
N ILE A 167 2.99 4.43 5.72
CA ILE A 167 3.91 3.36 5.35
C ILE A 167 4.07 2.45 6.57
N VAL A 168 3.81 1.16 6.37
CA VAL A 168 3.94 0.11 7.40
C VAL A 168 5.01 -0.91 7.01
N GLU A 169 5.44 -1.76 7.94
CA GLU A 169 6.49 -2.74 7.64
C GLU A 169 5.96 -3.89 6.79
N SER A 170 4.70 -4.28 7.02
CA SER A 170 4.10 -5.47 6.40
C SER A 170 2.65 -5.27 5.97
N GLY A 171 2.19 -6.11 5.02
CA GLY A 171 0.79 -6.12 4.58
C GLY A 171 -0.21 -6.36 5.72
N LYS A 172 0.19 -7.09 6.77
CA LYS A 172 -0.66 -7.38 7.95
C LYS A 172 -0.98 -6.11 8.73
N GLU A 173 -0.02 -5.21 8.87
CA GLU A 173 -0.16 -3.96 9.64
C GLU A 173 -1.05 -2.93 8.95
N LYS A 174 -1.26 -3.03 7.63
CA LYS A 174 -2.11 -2.10 6.87
C LYS A 174 -3.53 -1.99 7.47
N VAL A 175 -4.06 -3.08 8.02
CA VAL A 175 -5.39 -3.09 8.66
C VAL A 175 -5.40 -2.24 9.93
N LYS A 176 -4.38 -2.38 10.80
CA LYS A 176 -4.23 -1.55 12.00
C LYS A 176 -3.98 -0.09 11.64
N ALA A 177 -3.14 0.16 10.64
CA ALA A 177 -2.88 1.50 10.14
C ALA A 177 -4.15 2.19 9.63
N LEU A 178 -5.03 1.47 8.94
CA LEU A 178 -6.33 2.00 8.52
C LEU A 178 -7.20 2.41 9.72
N ILE A 179 -7.27 1.56 10.76
CA ILE A 179 -8.03 1.87 11.98
C ILE A 179 -7.46 3.12 12.66
N ASN A 180 -6.15 3.15 12.87
CA ASN A 180 -5.47 4.29 13.50
C ASN A 180 -5.69 5.58 12.70
N TYR A 181 -5.69 5.51 11.37
CA TYR A 181 -5.98 6.66 10.51
C TYR A 181 -7.41 7.18 10.70
N ILE A 182 -8.39 6.27 10.76
CA ILE A 182 -9.79 6.65 10.99
C ILE A 182 -9.94 7.35 12.35
N ILE A 183 -9.36 6.78 13.41
CA ILE A 183 -9.51 7.28 14.78
C ILE A 183 -8.75 8.60 14.98
N ASN A 184 -7.48 8.65 14.58
CA ASN A 184 -6.57 9.74 14.96
C ASN A 184 -6.44 10.84 13.91
N ASN A 185 -6.73 10.55 12.64
CA ASN A 185 -6.50 11.50 11.55
C ASN A 185 -7.80 11.99 10.88
N LEU A 186 -8.79 11.12 10.68
CA LEU A 186 -10.06 11.54 10.08
C LEU A 186 -10.98 12.23 11.10
N GLY A 187 -11.03 11.71 12.33
CA GLY A 187 -11.96 12.22 13.35
C GLY A 187 -13.44 11.89 13.06
N TYR A 188 -13.71 10.97 12.13
CA TYR A 188 -15.05 10.45 11.83
C TYR A 188 -14.94 9.02 11.24
N ILE A 189 -16.02 8.25 11.33
CA ILE A 189 -16.13 6.93 10.65
C ILE A 189 -16.58 7.18 9.21
N PRO A 190 -15.83 6.74 8.17
CA PRO A 190 -16.26 6.88 6.79
C PRO A 190 -17.61 6.19 6.54
N SER A 191 -18.53 6.79 5.78
CA SER A 191 -19.82 6.14 5.46
C SER A 191 -19.66 4.82 4.69
N GLU A 192 -18.57 4.70 3.95
CA GLU A 192 -18.16 3.51 3.19
C GLU A 192 -16.64 3.53 3.03
N ILE A 193 -16.01 2.36 3.02
CA ILE A 193 -14.59 2.21 2.68
C ILE A 193 -14.45 1.37 1.41
N THR A 194 -13.69 1.87 0.43
CA THR A 194 -13.25 1.10 -0.74
C THR A 194 -11.74 0.94 -0.71
N ILE A 195 -11.27 -0.30 -0.64
CA ILE A 195 -9.85 -0.67 -0.58
C ILE A 195 -9.42 -1.21 -1.95
N ASN A 196 -8.37 -0.63 -2.53
CA ASN A 196 -7.75 -1.07 -3.79
C ASN A 196 -6.35 -1.63 -3.48
N GLU A 197 -6.16 -2.94 -3.65
CA GLU A 197 -4.96 -3.65 -3.18
C GLU A 197 -4.62 -4.82 -4.14
N ASP A 198 -3.34 -5.06 -4.43
CA ASP A 198 -2.92 -6.19 -5.28
C ASP A 198 -2.97 -7.52 -4.52
N LYS A 199 -2.66 -7.49 -3.22
CA LYS A 199 -2.66 -8.62 -2.28
C LYS A 199 -3.59 -8.38 -1.08
N PRO A 200 -4.92 -8.45 -1.29
CA PRO A 200 -5.92 -8.06 -0.30
C PRO A 200 -6.15 -9.06 0.84
N GLU A 201 -5.27 -10.05 1.04
CA GLU A 201 -5.51 -11.19 1.93
C GLU A 201 -5.88 -10.78 3.38
N PHE A 202 -5.19 -9.77 3.92
CA PHE A 202 -5.45 -9.28 5.28
C PHE A 202 -6.77 -8.50 5.34
N PHE A 203 -7.05 -7.64 4.38
CA PHE A 203 -8.32 -6.91 4.32
C PHE A 203 -9.51 -7.85 4.11
N ILE A 204 -9.36 -8.94 3.34
CA ILE A 204 -10.39 -9.98 3.21
C ILE A 204 -10.56 -10.73 4.53
N LYS A 205 -9.46 -11.14 5.18
CA LYS A 205 -9.47 -11.87 6.46
C LYS A 205 -10.21 -11.09 7.56
N TYR A 206 -10.00 -9.78 7.64
CA TYR A 206 -10.53 -8.91 8.69
C TYR A 206 -11.77 -8.11 8.26
N GLY A 207 -12.17 -8.14 6.98
CA GLY A 207 -13.23 -7.31 6.42
C GLY A 207 -14.57 -7.41 7.16
N LYS A 208 -14.97 -8.63 7.54
CA LYS A 208 -16.20 -8.84 8.32
C LYS A 208 -16.13 -8.17 9.71
N VAL A 209 -15.00 -8.33 10.41
CA VAL A 209 -14.80 -7.73 11.74
C VAL A 209 -14.78 -6.21 11.65
N LEU A 210 -14.08 -5.65 10.65
CA LEU A 210 -14.06 -4.21 10.40
C LEU A 210 -15.47 -3.66 10.17
N THR A 211 -16.28 -4.34 9.34
CA THR A 211 -17.67 -3.95 9.09
C THR A 211 -18.55 -4.05 10.33
N GLU A 212 -18.38 -5.08 11.17
CA GLU A 212 -19.15 -5.24 12.41
C GLU A 212 -18.82 -4.14 13.44
N ILE A 213 -17.53 -3.81 13.60
CA ILE A 213 -17.06 -2.80 14.56
C ILE A 213 -17.35 -1.37 14.09
N LEU A 214 -17.03 -1.06 12.84
CA LEU A 214 -17.24 0.30 12.29
C LEU A 214 -18.71 0.55 11.93
N GLY A 215 -19.49 -0.52 11.69
CA GLY A 215 -20.90 -0.41 11.31
C GLY A 215 -21.12 0.06 9.87
N ILE A 216 -20.16 -0.17 8.97
CA ILE A 216 -20.15 0.39 7.61
C ILE A 216 -19.88 -0.67 6.55
N LYS A 217 -20.23 -0.33 5.31
CA LYS A 217 -19.90 -1.13 4.14
C LYS A 217 -18.41 -1.02 3.81
N ILE A 218 -17.78 -2.16 3.53
CA ILE A 218 -16.39 -2.23 3.07
C ILE A 218 -16.32 -3.02 1.76
N ASN A 219 -15.74 -2.40 0.73
CA ASN A 219 -15.43 -3.05 -0.53
C ASN A 219 -13.92 -3.29 -0.62
N VAL A 220 -13.50 -4.49 -0.99
CA VAL A 220 -12.10 -4.79 -1.26
C VAL A 220 -11.94 -5.21 -2.71
N ASN A 221 -11.28 -4.36 -3.48
CA ASN A 221 -10.96 -4.56 -4.89
C ASN A 221 -9.55 -5.13 -5.01
N THR A 222 -9.45 -6.32 -5.59
CA THR A 222 -8.16 -6.87 -6.01
C THR A 222 -7.74 -6.21 -7.32
N ILE A 223 -6.60 -5.53 -7.31
CA ILE A 223 -6.04 -4.85 -8.47
C ILE A 223 -4.94 -5.71 -9.09
N LYS A 224 -4.90 -5.80 -10.43
CA LYS A 224 -3.75 -6.33 -11.15
C LYS A 224 -3.35 -5.40 -12.27
N ILE A 225 -2.05 -5.31 -12.52
CA ILE A 225 -1.52 -4.60 -13.69
C ILE A 225 -1.59 -5.52 -14.91
N ASN A 226 -2.38 -5.12 -15.90
CA ASN A 226 -2.33 -5.66 -17.25
C ASN A 226 -1.06 -5.13 -17.93
N LYS A 227 -0.07 -6.01 -18.10
CA LYS A 227 1.26 -5.65 -18.60
C LYS A 227 1.28 -5.26 -20.06
N GLU A 228 0.38 -5.81 -20.86
CA GLU A 228 0.30 -5.53 -22.31
C GLU A 228 -0.23 -4.12 -22.54
N LYS A 229 -1.28 -3.77 -21.79
CA LYS A 229 -1.96 -2.47 -21.89
C LYS A 229 -1.35 -1.41 -20.98
N ASN A 230 -0.51 -1.82 -20.04
CA ASN A 230 0.04 -0.98 -18.97
C ASN A 230 -1.06 -0.23 -18.18
N ILE A 231 -2.16 -0.93 -17.88
CA ILE A 231 -3.29 -0.41 -17.11
C ILE A 231 -3.54 -1.28 -15.88
N ALA A 232 -4.03 -0.67 -14.81
CA ALA A 232 -4.51 -1.38 -13.64
C ALA A 232 -5.99 -1.76 -13.83
N GLU A 233 -6.32 -3.02 -13.56
CA GLU A 233 -7.65 -3.59 -13.71
C GLU A 233 -8.13 -4.17 -12.38
N ILE A 234 -9.41 -3.96 -12.06
CA ILE A 234 -10.06 -4.66 -10.95
C ILE A 234 -10.37 -6.08 -11.42
N VAL A 235 -9.77 -7.07 -10.79
CA VAL A 235 -9.95 -8.49 -11.17
C VAL A 235 -10.90 -9.24 -10.26
N LYS A 236 -11.16 -8.71 -9.06
CA LYS A 236 -12.09 -9.30 -8.10
C LYS A 236 -12.56 -8.27 -7.10
N ILE A 237 -13.82 -8.38 -6.67
CA ILE A 237 -14.40 -7.51 -5.64
C ILE A 237 -14.98 -8.37 -4.52
N TYR A 238 -14.70 -7.98 -3.28
CA TYR A 238 -15.27 -8.57 -2.08
C TYR A 238 -16.11 -7.51 -1.36
N TYR A 239 -17.35 -7.87 -1.01
CA TYR A 239 -18.28 -6.99 -0.33
C TYR A 239 -18.52 -7.46 1.10
N PHE A 240 -18.35 -6.56 2.06
CA PHE A 240 -18.67 -6.77 3.46
C PHE A 240 -19.71 -5.73 3.88
N PHE A 241 -20.82 -6.22 4.45
CA PHE A 241 -21.92 -5.40 4.93
C PHE A 241 -22.40 -5.93 6.28
N LYS A 242 -22.87 -5.02 7.14
CA LYS A 242 -23.43 -5.38 8.43
C LYS A 242 -24.72 -6.16 8.16
N LYS A 243 -24.83 -7.35 8.75
CA LYS A 243 -26.06 -8.15 8.71
C LYS A 243 -27.13 -7.54 9.60
#